data_AF-A0A383V886-F1
#
_entry.id   AF-A0A383V886-F1
#
_cell.length_a   1.000
_cell.length_b   1.000
_cell.length_c   1.000
_cell.angle_alpha   90.00
_cell.angle_beta   90.00
_cell.angle_gamma   90.00
#
_symmetry.space_group_name_H-M   'P 1'
#
loop_
_entity.id
_entity.type
_entity.pdbx_description
1 polymer ?
#
loop_
_entity_poly.entity_id
_entity_poly.type
_entity_poly.pdbx_seq_one_letter_code
_entity_poly.pdbx_strand_id
1 'polypeptide(L)'
;MTPSTTSMSGMALLLLAALVAPTSAVRHMLQQSPSPAANAPSPAAAGSSTPTLAPSPLSQPYSAQAFAGNGNFSFLQGYTTNITGKPGTLDYSLQLVNASTGSNMSAWHDVPLDLTVAADGSVTFNTLVEIPTGEQAKYETMSSKRGNPIKQDELDIKDANGNVTGQAPRYYKYGPSRGNYGGLPQTWSNSNISDAVTGFPGDNDPLDVLDISSTRAPIGGVYRVKLLGALGMIDSNESDWKVIVINAADPLAATYNDISNVPQERLTSILEFYANYKQAEKKPATCFWPVAAPNVTATSGTAAAAAAAASNATSGNATQAAPACSLSSAAVGKPADYYHDRDATLQVIRRHQQDYEWLLAGNCGSKACKDLWWPAKKSE
;
A
#
# COMPACT_ATOMS: atom_id res chain seq x y z
N MET A 1 -1.43 -49.55 -48.69
CA MET A 1 -2.85 -49.56 -49.12
C MET A 1 -3.63 -50.48 -48.18
N THR A 2 -4.92 -50.23 -47.98
CA THR A 2 -5.89 -50.86 -47.05
C THR A 2 -6.03 -52.40 -47.23
N PRO A 3 -6.67 -53.20 -46.33
CA PRO A 3 -7.79 -52.93 -45.38
C PRO A 3 -7.39 -53.16 -43.90
N SER A 4 -8.21 -53.50 -42.88
CA SER A 4 -9.63 -53.93 -42.75
C SER A 4 -10.22 -53.68 -41.33
N THR A 5 -11.55 -53.75 -41.18
CA THR A 5 -12.30 -53.65 -39.90
C THR A 5 -13.18 -54.87 -39.61
N THR A 6 -13.13 -55.42 -38.39
CA THR A 6 -14.13 -56.32 -37.75
C THR A 6 -13.76 -56.51 -36.27
N SER A 7 -14.58 -56.88 -35.29
CA SER A 7 -16.00 -56.65 -34.92
C SER A 7 -16.35 -57.67 -33.80
N MET A 8 -16.93 -57.20 -32.68
CA MET A 8 -17.83 -57.90 -31.72
C MET A 8 -17.41 -59.10 -30.82
N SER A 9 -17.51 -58.84 -29.50
CA SER A 9 -18.43 -59.45 -28.50
C SER A 9 -18.14 -60.79 -27.75
N GLY A 10 -18.65 -60.87 -26.51
CA GLY A 10 -18.70 -62.04 -25.59
C GLY A 10 -17.65 -62.01 -24.46
N MET A 11 -17.89 -61.82 -23.14
CA MET A 11 -19.03 -61.92 -22.19
C MET A 11 -19.22 -63.27 -21.45
N ALA A 12 -18.66 -63.36 -20.23
CA ALA A 12 -19.06 -64.16 -19.04
C ALA A 12 -18.05 -63.84 -17.91
N LEU A 13 -18.32 -63.46 -16.65
CA LEU A 13 -19.44 -63.55 -15.69
C LEU A 13 -19.53 -64.87 -14.87
N LEU A 14 -19.01 -64.83 -13.63
CA LEU A 14 -19.50 -65.39 -12.34
C LEU A 14 -18.36 -65.15 -11.29
N LEU A 15 -18.46 -64.51 -10.11
CA LEU A 15 -19.53 -64.03 -9.21
C LEU A 15 -20.01 -65.04 -8.14
N LEU A 16 -19.57 -64.82 -6.88
CA LEU A 16 -20.24 -65.01 -5.56
C LEU A 16 -19.23 -64.50 -4.49
N ALA A 17 -19.46 -63.46 -3.67
CA ALA A 17 -20.48 -63.19 -2.62
C ALA A 17 -20.25 -64.02 -1.32
N ALA A 18 -20.49 -63.55 -0.09
CA ALA A 18 -20.86 -62.23 0.49
C ALA A 18 -20.37 -62.21 1.98
N LEU A 19 -20.39 -61.12 2.77
CA LEU A 19 -21.48 -60.59 3.65
C LEU A 19 -20.77 -59.57 4.60
N VAL A 20 -21.36 -58.57 5.29
CA VAL A 20 -22.64 -57.81 5.27
C VAL A 20 -22.38 -56.47 6.01
N ALA A 21 -23.16 -55.41 5.75
CA ALA A 21 -23.04 -54.07 6.37
C ALA A 21 -24.06 -53.90 7.55
N PRO A 22 -24.55 -52.70 7.96
CA PRO A 22 -24.02 -51.32 8.04
C PRO A 22 -24.24 -50.66 9.45
N THR A 23 -23.87 -49.39 9.67
CA THR A 23 -24.80 -48.26 10.01
C THR A 23 -24.15 -46.95 10.56
N SER A 24 -24.67 -45.85 10.02
CA SER A 24 -24.84 -44.44 10.43
C SER A 24 -24.49 -43.87 11.84
N ALA A 25 -23.86 -42.67 11.79
CA ALA A 25 -24.33 -41.37 12.34
C ALA A 25 -24.15 -40.94 13.83
N VAL A 26 -23.47 -39.78 13.98
CA VAL A 26 -23.89 -38.51 14.67
C VAL A 26 -24.03 -38.44 16.22
N ARG A 27 -23.53 -37.29 16.74
CA ARG A 27 -23.91 -36.51 17.96
C ARG A 27 -23.07 -36.56 19.26
N HIS A 28 -22.88 -35.34 19.78
CA HIS A 28 -22.55 -34.89 21.15
C HIS A 28 -22.86 -35.83 22.33
N MET A 29 -21.96 -35.85 23.33
CA MET A 29 -22.14 -35.38 24.73
C MET A 29 -20.72 -35.15 25.34
N LEU A 30 -20.33 -34.05 25.99
CA LEU A 30 -20.79 -33.34 27.21
C LEU A 30 -20.64 -34.10 28.55
N GLN A 31 -19.79 -33.50 29.40
CA GLN A 31 -19.77 -33.54 30.89
C GLN A 31 -19.61 -34.88 31.64
N GLN A 32 -18.55 -34.95 32.46
CA GLN A 32 -18.69 -34.93 33.92
C GLN A 32 -17.40 -34.54 34.66
N SER A 33 -17.56 -33.83 35.78
CA SER A 33 -16.50 -33.30 36.63
C SER A 33 -15.92 -34.36 37.57
N PRO A 34 -14.80 -34.06 38.25
CA PRO A 34 -14.92 -34.07 39.72
C PRO A 34 -14.23 -32.89 40.44
N SER A 35 -14.77 -32.58 41.62
CA SER A 35 -14.22 -31.74 42.68
C SER A 35 -14.97 -32.09 43.98
N PRO A 36 -14.47 -31.74 45.18
CA PRO A 36 -13.13 -31.24 45.53
C PRO A 36 -12.45 -32.03 46.66
N ALA A 37 -11.15 -31.84 46.87
CA ALA A 37 -10.48 -32.12 48.14
C ALA A 37 -9.39 -31.06 48.40
N ALA A 38 -9.23 -30.66 49.66
CA ALA A 38 -8.61 -29.39 50.05
C ALA A 38 -7.08 -29.42 50.21
N ASN A 39 -6.52 -28.22 50.40
CA ASN A 39 -5.15 -27.89 50.83
C ASN A 39 -4.04 -27.95 49.76
N ALA A 40 -3.90 -26.84 49.04
CA ALA A 40 -2.63 -26.42 48.44
C ALA A 40 -2.21 -25.05 49.03
N PRO A 41 -0.94 -24.84 49.41
CA PRO A 41 -0.45 -23.55 49.90
C PRO A 41 -0.23 -22.56 48.73
N SER A 42 -0.49 -21.27 48.96
CA SER A 42 -0.32 -20.22 47.94
C SER A 42 1.15 -20.02 47.53
N PRO A 43 1.49 -20.06 46.23
CA PRO A 43 2.70 -19.45 45.69
C PRO A 43 2.45 -18.01 45.23
N ALA A 44 3.49 -17.18 45.30
CA ALA A 44 3.45 -15.76 44.95
C ALA A 44 3.28 -15.51 43.43
N ALA A 45 2.88 -14.28 43.09
CA ALA A 45 2.61 -13.86 41.71
C ALA A 45 3.83 -14.01 40.78
N ALA A 46 3.72 -14.90 39.79
CA ALA A 46 4.63 -14.98 38.66
C ALA A 46 4.15 -14.02 37.56
N GLY A 47 5.01 -13.08 37.15
CA GLY A 47 4.68 -12.09 36.13
C GLY A 47 4.49 -12.70 34.74
N SER A 48 3.46 -12.23 34.04
CA SER A 48 3.21 -12.54 32.62
C SER A 48 4.33 -11.97 31.74
N SER A 49 5.33 -12.79 31.40
CA SER A 49 6.30 -12.49 30.35
C SER A 49 5.71 -12.79 28.97
N THR A 50 5.03 -11.80 28.39
CA THR A 50 4.79 -11.76 26.94
C THR A 50 6.12 -11.83 26.19
N PRO A 51 6.27 -12.63 25.11
CA PRO A 51 7.48 -12.63 24.31
C PRO A 51 7.58 -11.30 23.55
N THR A 52 8.36 -10.36 24.07
CA THR A 52 8.68 -9.11 23.39
C THR A 52 9.48 -9.43 22.13
N LEU A 53 8.86 -9.27 20.96
CA LEU A 53 9.60 -9.18 19.70
C LEU A 53 10.58 -8.00 19.84
N ALA A 54 11.87 -8.27 19.70
CA ALA A 54 12.89 -7.24 19.76
C ALA A 54 12.62 -6.20 18.65
N PRO A 55 12.72 -4.89 18.92
CA PRO A 55 12.54 -3.87 17.90
C PRO A 55 13.54 -4.08 16.75
N SER A 56 13.03 -4.05 15.53
CA SER A 56 13.82 -4.22 14.30
C SER A 56 14.95 -3.18 14.25
N PRO A 57 16.17 -3.53 13.78
CA PRO A 57 17.29 -2.59 13.72
C PRO A 57 17.07 -1.48 12.68
N LEU A 58 16.40 -0.40 13.10
CA LEU A 58 16.09 0.79 12.28
C LEU A 58 16.28 2.14 12.99
N SER A 59 16.67 2.15 14.25
CA SER A 59 16.85 3.39 15.02
C SER A 59 18.14 4.16 14.70
N GLN A 60 18.85 3.79 13.62
CA GLN A 60 20.10 4.42 13.21
C GLN A 60 19.86 5.51 12.16
N PRO A 61 20.53 6.67 12.25
CA PRO A 61 20.44 7.70 11.21
C PRO A 61 20.96 7.16 9.87
N TYR A 62 20.16 7.33 8.82
CA TYR A 62 20.54 6.99 7.45
C TYR A 62 21.59 7.95 6.92
N SER A 63 22.67 7.38 6.39
CA SER A 63 23.53 7.98 5.36
C SER A 63 23.74 6.94 4.26
N ALA A 64 23.92 7.38 3.01
CA ALA A 64 24.16 6.48 1.88
C ALA A 64 25.40 5.59 2.11
N GLN A 65 26.41 6.10 2.81
CA GLN A 65 27.65 5.39 3.16
C GLN A 65 27.42 4.29 4.22
N ALA A 66 26.57 4.51 5.23
CA ALA A 66 26.27 3.51 6.25
C ALA A 66 25.48 2.30 5.72
N PHE A 67 24.75 2.47 4.61
CA PHE A 67 23.93 1.42 4.00
C PHE A 67 24.53 0.81 2.71
N ALA A 68 25.69 1.30 2.25
CA ALA A 68 26.37 0.80 1.05
C ALA A 68 26.77 -0.70 1.10
N GLY A 69 26.69 -1.35 2.27
CA GLY A 69 26.93 -2.79 2.44
C GLY A 69 25.67 -3.68 2.48
N ASN A 70 24.45 -3.12 2.52
CA ASN A 70 23.21 -3.87 2.78
C ASN A 70 22.48 -4.40 1.52
N GLY A 71 23.22 -4.60 0.43
CA GLY A 71 22.72 -5.25 -0.80
C GLY A 71 21.90 -4.34 -1.73
N ASN A 72 22.02 -4.62 -3.03
CA ASN A 72 21.21 -4.22 -4.20
C ASN A 72 20.71 -2.76 -4.35
N PHE A 73 20.88 -1.84 -3.40
CA PHE A 73 20.47 -0.44 -3.54
C PHE A 73 21.62 0.45 -4.04
N SER A 74 21.32 1.28 -5.04
CA SER A 74 22.16 2.41 -5.45
C SER A 74 21.58 3.71 -4.89
N PHE A 75 21.88 4.00 -3.62
CA PHE A 75 21.40 5.21 -2.94
C PHE A 75 21.99 6.49 -3.55
N LEU A 76 21.12 7.49 -3.74
CA LEU A 76 21.48 8.78 -4.30
C LEU A 76 22.39 9.54 -3.32
N GLN A 77 23.51 10.03 -3.83
CA GLN A 77 24.49 10.78 -3.04
C GLN A 77 24.01 12.20 -2.74
N GLY A 78 24.61 12.84 -1.73
CA GLY A 78 24.25 14.19 -1.30
C GLY A 78 23.17 14.26 -0.22
N TYR A 79 22.58 13.12 0.15
CA TYR A 79 21.55 13.00 1.19
C TYR A 79 22.04 12.21 2.40
N THR A 80 21.76 12.74 3.59
CA THR A 80 21.83 12.03 4.87
C THR A 80 20.64 12.46 5.73
N THR A 81 20.48 11.91 6.93
CA THR A 81 19.34 12.23 7.81
C THR A 81 19.79 12.66 9.20
N ASN A 82 18.98 13.51 9.81
CA ASN A 82 19.06 13.87 11.22
C ASN A 82 17.78 13.40 11.91
N ILE A 83 17.91 12.67 13.02
CA ILE A 83 16.77 12.10 13.76
C ILE A 83 16.68 12.79 15.13
N THR A 84 15.49 13.27 15.47
CA THR A 84 15.12 13.71 16.82
C THR A 84 14.00 12.84 17.38
N GLY A 85 13.88 12.79 18.71
CA GLY A 85 12.97 11.89 19.40
C GLY A 85 13.43 10.42 19.34
N LYS A 86 12.52 9.47 19.54
CA LYS A 86 12.80 8.03 19.51
C LYS A 86 11.79 7.29 18.62
N PRO A 87 12.18 6.28 17.84
CA PRO A 87 11.20 5.48 17.09
C PRO A 87 10.12 4.93 18.02
N GLY A 88 8.85 5.02 17.60
CA GLY A 88 7.72 4.64 18.43
C GLY A 88 7.28 5.67 19.48
N THR A 89 7.68 6.94 19.37
CA THR A 89 7.17 8.06 20.18
C THR A 89 6.69 9.23 19.31
N LEU A 90 5.78 10.06 19.82
CA LEU A 90 5.14 11.16 19.07
C LEU A 90 6.13 12.27 18.66
N ASP A 91 7.24 12.41 19.38
CA ASP A 91 8.34 13.33 19.09
C ASP A 91 9.36 12.79 18.07
N TYR A 92 9.20 11.55 17.57
CA TYR A 92 10.01 11.04 16.47
C TYR A 92 9.88 11.94 15.23
N SER A 93 11.02 12.40 14.73
CA SER A 93 11.10 13.18 13.50
C SER A 93 12.43 12.91 12.81
N LEU A 94 12.37 12.56 11.52
CA LEU A 94 13.52 12.38 10.66
C LEU A 94 13.52 13.51 9.62
N GLN A 95 14.55 14.34 9.67
CA GLN A 95 14.78 15.43 8.73
C GLN A 95 15.83 14.99 7.70
N LEU A 96 15.47 15.06 6.42
CA LEU A 96 16.45 14.94 5.34
C LEU A 96 17.40 16.14 5.38
N VAL A 97 18.70 15.91 5.21
CA VAL A 97 19.75 16.95 5.26
C VAL A 97 20.76 16.75 4.13
N ASN A 98 21.32 17.85 3.66
CA ASN A 98 22.37 17.86 2.65
C ASN A 98 23.67 17.30 3.27
N ALA A 99 24.20 16.22 2.69
CA ALA A 99 25.38 15.52 3.21
C ALA A 99 26.68 16.37 3.17
N SER A 100 26.74 17.41 2.34
CA SER A 100 27.91 18.28 2.19
C SER A 100 27.84 19.54 3.07
N THR A 101 26.63 20.10 3.28
CA THR A 101 26.45 21.37 4.01
C THR A 101 25.81 21.20 5.39
N GLY A 102 25.25 20.03 5.70
CA GLY A 102 24.46 19.77 6.91
C GLY A 102 23.11 20.51 6.97
N SER A 103 22.72 21.22 5.91
CA SER A 103 21.49 22.02 5.88
C SER A 103 20.25 21.14 5.69
N ASN A 104 19.14 21.48 6.35
CA ASN A 104 17.86 20.80 6.17
C ASN A 104 17.39 20.87 4.71
N MET A 105 16.93 19.73 4.20
CA MET A 105 16.33 19.55 2.88
C MET A 105 14.90 19.02 3.05
N SER A 106 13.99 19.49 2.21
CA SER A 106 12.64 18.94 2.08
C SER A 106 12.67 17.53 1.51
N ALA A 107 12.03 16.58 2.20
CA ALA A 107 11.79 15.23 1.67
C ALA A 107 10.91 15.23 0.41
N TRP A 108 10.04 16.25 0.26
CA TRP A 108 9.11 16.37 -0.86
C TRP A 108 9.68 17.20 -2.03
N HIS A 109 10.31 18.33 -1.73
CA HIS A 109 10.64 19.36 -2.73
C HIS A 109 12.11 19.38 -3.17
N ASP A 110 13.03 19.06 -2.24
CA ASP A 110 14.48 19.18 -2.47
C ASP A 110 15.12 17.86 -2.94
N VAL A 111 14.33 16.79 -3.06
CA VAL A 111 14.68 15.59 -3.83
C VAL A 111 14.12 15.78 -5.26
N PRO A 112 14.92 15.64 -6.33
CA PRO A 112 14.41 15.73 -7.69
C PRO A 112 13.67 14.45 -8.08
N LEU A 113 12.50 14.57 -8.72
CA LEU A 113 11.79 13.40 -9.28
C LEU A 113 12.66 12.67 -10.32
N ASP A 114 13.36 13.42 -11.18
CA ASP A 114 14.31 12.89 -12.18
C ASP A 114 13.69 11.83 -13.12
N LEU A 115 12.42 12.07 -13.52
CA LEU A 115 11.68 11.17 -14.40
C LEU A 115 12.33 11.07 -15.77
N THR A 116 12.92 9.90 -16.04
CA THR A 116 13.57 9.54 -17.29
C THR A 116 12.78 8.45 -17.99
N VAL A 117 12.54 8.60 -19.29
CA VAL A 117 12.09 7.51 -20.18
C VAL A 117 13.28 7.14 -21.07
N ALA A 118 13.78 5.92 -20.95
CA ALA A 118 14.90 5.44 -21.74
C ALA A 118 14.45 4.93 -23.13
N ALA A 119 15.41 4.70 -24.02
CA ALA A 119 15.15 4.30 -25.41
C ALA A 119 14.49 2.91 -25.54
N ASP A 120 14.58 2.06 -24.52
CA ASP A 120 13.90 0.76 -24.42
C ASP A 120 12.47 0.85 -23.85
N GLY A 121 11.99 2.08 -23.56
CA GLY A 121 10.70 2.33 -22.93
C GLY A 121 10.70 2.18 -21.40
N SER A 122 11.82 1.84 -20.77
CA SER A 122 11.89 1.81 -19.31
C SER A 122 11.75 3.22 -18.71
N VAL A 123 10.93 3.33 -17.67
CA VAL A 123 10.69 4.60 -16.96
C VAL A 123 11.34 4.51 -15.58
N THR A 124 12.24 5.44 -15.27
CA THR A 124 12.96 5.48 -13.99
C THR A 124 12.95 6.87 -13.38
N PHE A 125 12.88 6.94 -12.05
CA PHE A 125 12.82 8.18 -11.26
C PHE A 125 13.35 7.92 -9.84
N ASN A 126 13.55 8.97 -9.05
CA ASN A 126 13.89 8.84 -7.64
C ASN A 126 12.63 8.65 -6.78
N THR A 127 12.75 7.83 -5.73
CA THR A 127 11.74 7.71 -4.66
C THR A 127 12.37 8.08 -3.32
N LEU A 128 11.54 8.46 -2.35
CA LEU A 128 11.93 8.58 -0.95
C LEU A 128 11.13 7.56 -0.11
N VAL A 129 11.81 6.77 0.72
CA VAL A 129 11.17 5.75 1.57
C VAL A 129 10.78 6.32 2.93
N GLU A 130 9.56 6.00 3.35
CA GLU A 130 8.99 6.34 4.65
C GLU A 130 8.80 5.10 5.52
N ILE A 131 8.24 4.03 4.96
CA ILE A 131 7.91 2.78 5.66
C ILE A 131 8.63 1.61 4.98
N PRO A 132 9.76 1.14 5.53
CA PRO A 132 10.49 -0.02 5.03
C PRO A 132 9.63 -1.29 4.94
N THR A 133 9.94 -2.18 3.99
CA THR A 133 9.23 -3.47 3.86
C THR A 133 9.30 -4.27 5.16
N GLY A 134 8.19 -4.88 5.59
CA GLY A 134 8.14 -5.57 6.89
C GLY A 134 7.94 -4.66 8.12
N GLU A 135 7.90 -3.34 7.97
CA GLU A 135 7.60 -2.39 9.08
C GLU A 135 6.09 -2.24 9.33
N GLN A 136 5.69 -1.96 10.58
CA GLN A 136 4.31 -1.68 10.97
C GLN A 136 4.08 -0.24 11.42
N ALA A 137 5.11 0.47 11.91
CA ALA A 137 4.99 1.89 12.23
C ALA A 137 4.63 2.69 10.96
N LYS A 138 3.51 3.42 10.99
CA LYS A 138 3.14 4.29 9.86
C LYS A 138 3.92 5.59 9.97
N TYR A 139 4.97 5.70 9.17
CA TYR A 139 5.68 6.95 8.92
C TYR A 139 5.12 7.66 7.68
N GLU A 140 5.21 8.97 7.64
CA GLU A 140 4.74 9.81 6.54
C GLU A 140 5.56 11.10 6.44
N THR A 141 5.76 11.60 5.22
CA THR A 141 6.31 12.93 4.95
C THR A 141 5.28 13.99 5.35
N MET A 142 5.60 14.81 6.35
CA MET A 142 4.67 15.83 6.82
C MET A 142 4.57 17.00 5.82
N SER A 143 3.68 16.88 4.83
CA SER A 143 3.44 17.87 3.76
C SER A 143 3.15 19.30 4.26
N SER A 144 2.54 19.42 5.44
CA SER A 144 2.22 20.69 6.12
C SER A 144 3.33 21.29 6.99
N LYS A 145 4.46 20.60 7.21
CA LYS A 145 5.52 21.04 8.14
C LYS A 145 6.78 21.55 7.43
N ARG A 146 7.45 22.54 8.02
CA ARG A 146 8.69 23.14 7.48
C ARG A 146 9.76 22.07 7.25
N GLY A 147 10.27 22.00 6.02
CA GLY A 147 11.28 21.01 5.64
C GLY A 147 10.73 19.60 5.45
N ASN A 148 9.41 19.41 5.48
CA ASN A 148 8.69 18.14 5.30
C ASN A 148 9.41 16.94 5.97
N PRO A 149 9.63 16.98 7.29
CA PRO A 149 10.23 15.85 8.00
C PRO A 149 9.33 14.62 7.91
N ILE A 150 9.93 13.45 7.92
CA ILE A 150 9.20 12.19 8.08
C ILE A 150 8.89 12.02 9.57
N LYS A 151 7.62 11.88 9.95
CA LYS A 151 7.20 11.56 11.33
C LYS A 151 6.37 10.28 11.34
N GLN A 152 6.13 9.73 12.53
CA GLN A 152 5.11 8.69 12.70
C GLN A 152 3.73 9.36 12.79
N ASP A 153 2.76 8.84 12.04
CA ASP A 153 1.34 9.22 12.06
C ASP A 153 0.76 9.03 13.48
N GLU A 154 -0.23 9.85 13.82
CA GLU A 154 -0.78 10.00 15.17
C GLU A 154 -2.19 9.39 15.22
N LEU A 155 -2.38 8.38 16.08
CA LEU A 155 -3.68 7.75 16.32
C LEU A 155 -4.36 8.41 17.52
N ASP A 156 -5.48 9.08 17.29
CA ASP A 156 -6.39 9.54 18.34
C ASP A 156 -6.82 8.40 19.27
N ILE A 157 -6.55 8.56 20.56
CA ILE A 157 -7.13 7.76 21.63
C ILE A 157 -8.49 8.38 21.94
N LYS A 158 -9.57 7.61 21.81
CA LYS A 158 -10.94 8.08 22.04
C LYS A 158 -11.58 7.39 23.24
N ASP A 159 -12.36 8.14 24.01
CA ASP A 159 -13.19 7.60 25.09
C ASP A 159 -14.40 6.80 24.55
N ALA A 160 -15.21 6.26 25.46
CA ALA A 160 -16.43 5.52 25.11
C ALA A 160 -17.51 6.37 24.41
N ASN A 161 -17.38 7.70 24.46
CA ASN A 161 -18.29 8.67 23.85
C ASN A 161 -17.74 9.18 22.49
N GLY A 162 -16.51 8.79 22.11
CA GLY A 162 -15.85 9.19 20.87
C GLY A 162 -15.00 10.46 20.97
N ASN A 163 -14.86 11.07 22.16
CA ASN A 163 -14.02 12.26 22.35
C ASN A 163 -12.54 11.87 22.37
N VAL A 164 -11.67 12.69 21.77
CA VAL A 164 -10.22 12.49 21.82
C VAL A 164 -9.70 12.82 23.22
N THR A 165 -9.06 11.86 23.87
CA THR A 165 -8.46 11.98 25.22
C THR A 165 -6.94 11.95 25.21
N GLY A 166 -6.33 11.71 24.05
CA GLY A 166 -4.89 11.71 23.84
C GLY A 166 -4.53 11.19 22.45
N GLN A 167 -3.25 11.02 22.19
CA GLN A 167 -2.73 10.47 20.93
C GLN A 167 -1.69 9.39 21.23
N ALA A 168 -1.54 8.43 20.32
CA ALA A 168 -0.48 7.43 20.34
C ALA A 168 0.14 7.29 18.93
N PRO A 169 1.42 6.89 18.79
CA PRO A 169 2.00 6.63 17.48
C PRO A 169 1.26 5.49 16.77
N ARG A 170 0.94 5.67 15.48
CA ARG A 170 0.13 4.73 14.70
C ARG A 170 0.95 3.56 14.18
N TYR A 171 0.35 2.36 14.24
CA TYR A 171 0.87 1.13 13.64
C TYR A 171 -0.23 0.47 12.81
N TYR A 172 0.13 -0.13 11.67
CA TYR A 172 -0.79 -0.91 10.85
C TYR A 172 -1.25 -2.17 11.59
N LYS A 173 -2.57 -2.32 11.80
CA LYS A 173 -3.14 -3.44 12.57
C LYS A 173 -3.34 -4.73 11.78
N TYR A 174 -3.41 -4.65 10.45
CA TYR A 174 -3.61 -5.81 9.58
C TYR A 174 -2.32 -6.61 9.33
N GLY A 175 -1.17 -5.95 9.41
CA GLY A 175 0.14 -6.54 9.20
C GLY A 175 1.18 -5.50 8.78
N PRO A 176 2.42 -5.92 8.53
CA PRO A 176 3.47 -5.04 8.05
C PRO A 176 3.27 -4.61 6.60
N SER A 177 3.90 -3.49 6.22
CA SER A 177 3.98 -3.01 4.84
C SER A 177 4.48 -4.10 3.90
N ARG A 178 3.84 -4.19 2.73
CA ARG A 178 4.14 -5.20 1.70
C ARG A 178 5.40 -4.88 0.89
N GLY A 179 5.95 -3.68 0.98
CA GLY A 179 7.12 -3.22 0.23
C GLY A 179 7.78 -2.04 0.93
N ASN A 180 8.85 -1.49 0.35
CA ASN A 180 9.37 -0.20 0.81
C ASN A 180 8.43 0.88 0.30
N TYR A 181 7.65 1.47 1.19
CA TYR A 181 6.62 2.46 0.88
C TYR A 181 7.12 3.87 1.18
N GLY A 182 6.63 4.85 0.42
CA GLY A 182 6.87 6.28 0.62
C GLY A 182 6.34 7.08 -0.56
N GLY A 183 6.84 8.30 -0.78
CA GLY A 183 6.32 9.20 -1.81
C GLY A 183 7.23 9.43 -3.02
N LEU A 184 6.61 9.82 -4.14
CA LEU A 184 7.28 10.48 -5.26
C LEU A 184 7.52 11.96 -4.92
N PRO A 185 8.79 12.40 -4.81
CA PRO A 185 9.07 13.80 -4.60
C PRO A 185 8.63 14.62 -5.83
N GLN A 186 8.33 15.91 -5.64
CA GLN A 186 7.91 16.83 -6.69
C GLN A 186 6.66 16.37 -7.49
N THR A 187 5.76 15.65 -6.83
CA THR A 187 4.40 15.33 -7.31
C THR A 187 3.36 15.76 -6.27
N TRP A 188 2.10 15.89 -6.64
CA TRP A 188 1.02 16.25 -5.72
C TRP A 188 -0.31 15.66 -6.16
N SER A 189 -1.02 15.02 -5.24
CA SER A 189 -2.41 14.57 -5.38
C SER A 189 -3.35 15.75 -5.13
N ASN A 190 -3.63 16.51 -6.19
CA ASN A 190 -4.40 17.74 -6.10
C ASN A 190 -5.84 17.52 -5.57
N SER A 191 -6.10 17.96 -4.35
CA SER A 191 -7.40 17.82 -3.67
C SER A 191 -8.48 18.80 -4.15
N ASN A 192 -8.16 19.68 -5.12
CA ASN A 192 -9.06 20.72 -5.62
C ASN A 192 -9.73 20.33 -6.95
N ILE A 193 -9.31 19.23 -7.57
CA ILE A 193 -9.84 18.68 -8.83
C ILE A 193 -9.99 17.17 -8.69
N SER A 194 -10.98 16.56 -9.36
CA SER A 194 -11.05 15.10 -9.48
C SER A 194 -9.95 14.57 -10.40
N ASP A 195 -9.28 13.47 -10.03
CA ASP A 195 -8.41 12.74 -10.95
C ASP A 195 -9.23 12.20 -12.13
N ALA A 196 -8.60 12.24 -13.31
CA ALA A 196 -9.22 11.91 -14.59
C ALA A 196 -9.57 10.42 -14.78
N VAL A 197 -9.12 9.53 -13.90
CA VAL A 197 -9.34 8.08 -14.00
C VAL A 197 -10.19 7.57 -12.84
N THR A 198 -9.88 7.93 -11.59
CA THR A 198 -10.68 7.52 -10.42
C THR A 198 -11.98 8.31 -10.28
N GLY A 199 -11.99 9.58 -10.72
CA GLY A 199 -13.12 10.51 -10.55
C GLY A 199 -13.18 11.21 -9.18
N PHE A 200 -12.28 10.90 -8.26
CA PHE A 200 -12.23 11.46 -6.90
C PHE A 200 -11.12 12.52 -6.78
N PRO A 201 -11.27 13.53 -5.89
CA PRO A 201 -10.21 14.50 -5.61
C PRO A 201 -8.98 13.83 -5.02
N GLY A 202 -7.78 14.34 -5.25
CA GLY A 202 -6.57 13.81 -4.60
C GLY A 202 -6.57 13.98 -3.07
N ASP A 203 -5.75 13.19 -2.38
CA ASP A 203 -5.59 13.19 -0.91
C ASP A 203 -4.72 14.34 -0.35
N ASN A 204 -4.31 15.28 -1.21
CA ASN A 204 -3.50 16.47 -0.89
C ASN A 204 -2.02 16.23 -0.58
N ASP A 205 -1.52 15.00 -0.69
CA ASP A 205 -0.13 14.61 -0.36
C ASP A 205 0.72 14.31 -1.63
N PRO A 206 2.03 13.99 -1.51
CA PRO A 206 2.84 13.50 -2.63
C PRO A 206 2.31 12.15 -3.14
N LEU A 207 2.53 11.82 -4.42
CA LEU A 207 2.00 10.57 -4.99
C LEU A 207 2.69 9.34 -4.38
N ASP A 208 1.89 8.39 -3.89
CA ASP A 208 2.39 7.23 -3.16
C ASP A 208 3.12 6.20 -4.03
N VAL A 209 4.14 5.56 -3.44
CA VAL A 209 5.00 4.54 -4.04
C VAL A 209 5.06 3.30 -3.18
N LEU A 210 5.02 2.13 -3.82
CA LEU A 210 5.38 0.86 -3.22
C LEU A 210 6.47 0.18 -4.06
N ASP A 211 7.71 0.25 -3.58
CA ASP A 211 8.82 -0.55 -4.09
C ASP A 211 8.66 -2.01 -3.62
N ILE A 212 8.43 -2.90 -4.59
CA ILE A 212 8.15 -4.32 -4.32
C ILE A 212 9.41 -5.17 -4.11
N SER A 213 10.61 -4.57 -4.17
CA SER A 213 11.89 -5.24 -3.92
C SER A 213 11.89 -6.01 -2.60
N SER A 214 12.60 -7.13 -2.57
CA SER A 214 12.76 -7.94 -1.35
C SER A 214 13.73 -7.33 -0.34
N THR A 215 14.64 -6.48 -0.81
CA THR A 215 15.66 -5.83 0.03
C THR A 215 15.03 -4.67 0.80
N ARG A 216 15.37 -4.55 2.08
CA ARG A 216 14.74 -3.60 3.00
C ARG A 216 15.48 -2.27 3.02
N ALA A 217 14.82 -1.21 2.53
CA ALA A 217 15.37 0.14 2.53
C ALA A 217 15.31 0.79 3.94
N PRO A 218 16.14 1.81 4.23
CA PRO A 218 16.02 2.65 5.42
C PRO A 218 14.99 3.77 5.23
N ILE A 219 14.45 4.28 6.35
CA ILE A 219 13.61 5.49 6.37
C ILE A 219 14.45 6.70 5.91
N GLY A 220 13.90 7.55 5.04
CA GLY A 220 14.62 8.64 4.39
C GLY A 220 15.59 8.19 3.30
N GLY A 221 15.61 6.89 2.96
CA GLY A 221 16.41 6.37 1.86
C GLY A 221 15.93 6.91 0.52
N VAL A 222 16.84 7.55 -0.23
CA VAL A 222 16.58 8.07 -1.58
C VAL A 222 17.35 7.23 -2.60
N TYR A 223 16.65 6.63 -3.55
CA TYR A 223 17.25 5.80 -4.60
C TYR A 223 16.38 5.79 -5.85
N ARG A 224 16.97 5.30 -6.95
CA ARG A 224 16.33 5.25 -8.26
C ARG A 224 15.54 3.94 -8.42
N VAL A 225 14.29 4.06 -8.84
CA VAL A 225 13.36 2.95 -9.06
C VAL A 225 12.94 2.91 -10.53
N LYS A 226 12.44 1.76 -10.98
CA LYS A 226 11.81 1.55 -12.28
C LYS A 226 10.31 1.32 -12.11
N LEU A 227 9.52 2.00 -12.91
CA LEU A 227 8.06 1.91 -12.92
C LEU A 227 7.59 0.56 -13.47
N LEU A 228 6.58 -0.03 -12.81
CA LEU A 228 5.89 -1.23 -13.29
C LEU A 228 4.41 -0.97 -13.59
N GLY A 229 3.72 -0.21 -12.74
CA GLY A 229 2.30 0.09 -12.89
C GLY A 229 1.75 0.84 -11.67
N ALA A 230 0.44 0.85 -11.46
CA ALA A 230 -0.17 1.43 -10.26
C ALA A 230 -1.51 0.79 -9.89
N LEU A 231 -1.86 0.86 -8.61
CA LEU A 231 -3.18 0.52 -8.09
C LEU A 231 -3.98 1.82 -7.88
N GLY A 232 -5.08 1.97 -8.60
CA GLY A 232 -5.98 3.13 -8.49
C GLY A 232 -6.88 3.04 -7.26
N MET A 233 -6.30 3.11 -6.07
CA MET A 233 -7.05 3.04 -4.83
C MET A 233 -7.83 4.35 -4.58
N ILE A 234 -9.01 4.19 -3.99
CA ILE A 234 -9.88 5.28 -3.56
C ILE A 234 -10.10 5.09 -2.07
N ASP A 235 -9.65 6.06 -1.29
CA ASP A 235 -9.67 6.00 0.15
C ASP A 235 -10.52 7.13 0.71
N SER A 236 -11.59 6.80 1.45
CA SER A 236 -12.39 7.82 2.15
C SER A 236 -12.96 8.93 1.24
N ASN A 237 -13.14 8.63 -0.06
CA ASN A 237 -13.52 9.52 -1.18
C ASN A 237 -12.40 10.40 -1.77
N GLU A 238 -11.16 10.04 -1.50
CA GLU A 238 -9.96 10.66 -2.07
C GLU A 238 -9.27 9.65 -3.01
N SER A 239 -8.67 10.14 -4.09
CA SER A 239 -7.89 9.36 -5.05
C SER A 239 -6.50 9.16 -4.50
N ASP A 240 -6.18 7.92 -4.15
CA ASP A 240 -5.02 7.54 -3.35
C ASP A 240 -4.17 6.49 -4.10
N TRP A 241 -3.50 6.93 -5.16
CA TRP A 241 -2.76 6.09 -6.10
C TRP A 241 -1.53 5.43 -5.48
N LYS A 242 -1.45 4.09 -5.51
CA LYS A 242 -0.24 3.36 -5.10
C LYS A 242 0.58 2.99 -6.34
N VAL A 243 1.61 3.78 -6.67
CA VAL A 243 2.52 3.51 -7.79
C VAL A 243 3.40 2.31 -7.45
N ILE A 244 3.33 1.26 -8.27
CA ILE A 244 4.10 0.04 -8.09
C ILE A 244 5.41 0.14 -8.87
N VAL A 245 6.51 0.03 -8.14
CA VAL A 245 7.87 0.16 -8.68
C VAL A 245 8.76 -0.97 -8.18
N ILE A 246 9.96 -1.06 -8.75
CA ILE A 246 11.06 -1.87 -8.21
C ILE A 246 12.34 -1.03 -8.18
N ASN A 247 13.19 -1.20 -7.18
CA ASN A 247 14.55 -0.64 -7.16
C ASN A 247 15.27 -0.96 -8.48
N ALA A 248 15.81 0.06 -9.16
CA ALA A 248 16.40 -0.10 -10.48
C ALA A 248 17.67 -0.99 -10.48
N ALA A 249 18.28 -1.22 -9.31
CA ALA A 249 19.41 -2.12 -9.09
C ALA A 249 19.01 -3.48 -8.47
N ASP A 250 17.72 -3.78 -8.29
CA ASP A 250 17.27 -5.12 -7.90
C ASP A 250 17.45 -6.12 -9.06
N PRO A 251 17.92 -7.37 -8.84
CA PRO A 251 18.07 -8.38 -9.88
C PRO A 251 16.79 -8.66 -10.70
N LEU A 252 15.60 -8.55 -10.09
CA LEU A 252 14.32 -8.76 -10.77
C LEU A 252 13.92 -7.56 -11.66
N ALA A 253 14.59 -6.40 -11.52
CA ALA A 253 14.37 -5.27 -12.40
C ALA A 253 14.73 -5.60 -13.86
N ALA A 254 15.63 -6.55 -14.13
CA ALA A 254 15.91 -7.00 -15.50
C ALA A 254 14.68 -7.66 -16.17
N THR A 255 13.84 -8.36 -15.39
CA THR A 255 12.69 -9.12 -15.89
C THR A 255 11.35 -8.41 -15.72
N TYR A 256 11.20 -7.55 -14.70
CA TYR A 256 9.97 -6.79 -14.48
C TYR A 256 10.05 -5.47 -15.25
N ASN A 257 9.29 -5.34 -16.34
CA ASN A 257 9.23 -4.17 -17.23
C ASN A 257 7.83 -3.56 -17.34
N ASP A 258 6.84 -4.26 -16.79
CA ASP A 258 5.43 -3.88 -16.67
C ASP A 258 4.81 -4.67 -15.50
N ILE A 259 3.66 -4.22 -14.99
CA ILE A 259 2.94 -4.87 -13.89
C ILE A 259 2.55 -6.32 -14.22
N SER A 260 2.29 -6.63 -15.49
CA SER A 260 2.01 -7.98 -15.99
C SER A 260 3.18 -8.97 -15.84
N ASN A 261 4.39 -8.49 -15.54
CA ASN A 261 5.55 -9.34 -15.25
C ASN A 261 5.67 -9.70 -13.76
N VAL A 262 4.90 -9.04 -12.88
CA VAL A 262 4.93 -9.29 -11.44
C VAL A 262 4.11 -10.54 -11.10
N PRO A 263 4.62 -11.48 -10.27
CA PRO A 263 3.90 -12.69 -9.88
C PRO A 263 2.51 -12.41 -9.33
N GLN A 264 1.53 -13.24 -9.72
CA GLN A 264 0.13 -12.97 -9.41
C GLN A 264 -0.13 -12.97 -7.89
N GLU A 265 0.52 -13.84 -7.12
CA GLU A 265 0.40 -13.88 -5.66
C GLU A 265 0.93 -12.59 -5.01
N ARG A 266 1.95 -11.97 -5.60
CA ARG A 266 2.53 -10.70 -5.13
C ARG A 266 1.54 -9.55 -5.29
N LEU A 267 0.88 -9.48 -6.46
CA LEU A 267 -0.19 -8.52 -6.72
C LEU A 267 -1.42 -8.77 -5.83
N THR A 268 -1.82 -10.03 -5.62
CA THR A 268 -2.91 -10.39 -4.69
C THR A 268 -2.61 -9.87 -3.29
N SER A 269 -1.42 -10.14 -2.75
CA SER A 269 -1.05 -9.78 -1.38
C SER A 269 -0.96 -8.26 -1.13
N ILE A 270 -0.67 -7.49 -2.17
CA ILE A 270 -0.69 -6.01 -2.15
C ILE A 270 -2.13 -5.50 -2.15
N LEU A 271 -2.98 -5.99 -3.07
CA LEU A 271 -4.39 -5.63 -3.13
C LEU A 271 -5.13 -5.99 -1.83
N GLU A 272 -4.92 -7.20 -1.29
CA GLU A 272 -5.47 -7.64 -0.01
C GLU A 272 -5.04 -6.75 1.16
N PHE A 273 -3.79 -6.27 1.18
CA PHE A 273 -3.32 -5.38 2.22
C PHE A 273 -4.09 -4.06 2.19
N TYR A 274 -4.11 -3.39 1.04
CA TYR A 274 -4.79 -2.10 0.91
C TYR A 274 -6.31 -2.20 1.08
N ALA A 275 -6.93 -3.32 0.71
CA ALA A 275 -8.36 -3.57 0.94
C ALA A 275 -8.74 -3.69 2.43
N ASN A 276 -7.83 -4.16 3.27
CA ASN A 276 -8.15 -4.58 4.65
C ASN A 276 -7.47 -3.74 5.76
N TYR A 277 -6.39 -3.01 5.50
CA TYR A 277 -5.63 -2.36 6.56
C TYR A 277 -6.44 -1.32 7.37
N LYS A 278 -7.27 -0.51 6.71
CA LYS A 278 -8.19 0.42 7.37
C LYS A 278 -9.33 -0.28 8.11
N GLN A 279 -9.84 -1.40 7.60
CA GLN A 279 -10.88 -2.18 8.27
C GLN A 279 -10.37 -2.77 9.60
N ALA A 280 -9.11 -3.23 9.65
CA ALA A 280 -8.45 -3.65 10.90
C ALA A 280 -8.30 -2.50 11.93
N GLU A 281 -8.32 -1.25 11.48
CA GLU A 281 -8.37 -0.04 12.31
C GLU A 281 -9.78 0.41 12.69
N LYS A 282 -10.84 -0.32 12.28
CA LYS A 282 -12.26 0.09 12.37
C LYS A 282 -12.61 1.35 11.57
N LYS A 283 -11.82 1.67 10.54
CA LYS A 283 -12.11 2.71 9.54
C LYS A 283 -12.91 2.09 8.36
N PRO A 284 -13.56 2.89 7.51
CA PRO A 284 -14.24 2.40 6.31
C PRO A 284 -13.35 1.55 5.40
N ALA A 285 -13.97 0.69 4.60
CA ALA A 285 -13.28 -0.07 3.56
C ALA A 285 -12.83 0.85 2.41
N THR A 286 -11.74 0.47 1.77
CA THR A 286 -11.16 1.16 0.61
C THR A 286 -11.78 0.64 -0.68
N CYS A 287 -11.87 1.52 -1.69
CA CYS A 287 -12.27 1.19 -3.05
C CYS A 287 -11.04 1.07 -3.96
N PHE A 288 -11.23 0.48 -5.14
CA PHE A 288 -10.20 0.41 -6.18
C PHE A 288 -10.85 0.63 -7.55
N TRP A 289 -10.12 1.28 -8.45
CA TRP A 289 -10.48 1.41 -9.85
C TRP A 289 -10.23 0.07 -10.59
N PRO A 290 -11.07 -0.31 -11.56
CA PRO A 290 -12.36 0.30 -11.86
C PRO A 290 -13.35 0.04 -10.72
N VAL A 291 -14.02 1.10 -10.24
CA VAL A 291 -14.98 0.97 -9.15
C VAL A 291 -16.06 -0.02 -9.58
N ALA A 292 -16.16 -1.14 -8.88
CA ALA A 292 -17.22 -2.12 -9.12
C ALA A 292 -18.56 -1.40 -8.97
N ALA A 293 -19.27 -1.21 -10.07
CA ALA A 293 -20.48 -0.41 -10.10
C ALA A 293 -21.48 -0.94 -9.05
N PRO A 294 -21.99 -0.10 -8.14
CA PRO A 294 -22.81 -0.55 -7.02
C PRO A 294 -24.08 -1.25 -7.54
N ASN A 295 -24.09 -2.59 -7.44
CA ASN A 295 -25.18 -3.47 -7.86
C ASN A 295 -25.75 -3.22 -9.27
N VAL A 296 -24.90 -3.27 -10.31
CA VAL A 296 -25.40 -3.68 -11.63
C VAL A 296 -25.49 -5.21 -11.65
N THR A 297 -26.69 -5.77 -11.47
CA THR A 297 -26.96 -7.19 -11.72
C THR A 297 -26.47 -7.57 -13.12
N ALA A 298 -25.56 -8.52 -13.20
CA ALA A 298 -24.85 -8.89 -14.42
C ALA A 298 -25.74 -9.59 -15.46
N THR A 299 -26.56 -8.82 -16.18
CA THR A 299 -27.12 -9.24 -17.47
C THR A 299 -26.14 -8.88 -18.58
N SER A 300 -25.18 -9.79 -18.81
CA SER A 300 -24.40 -9.93 -20.05
C SER A 300 -23.95 -8.61 -20.73
N GLY A 301 -22.99 -7.90 -20.11
CA GLY A 301 -22.32 -6.73 -20.70
C GLY A 301 -20.82 -6.78 -20.44
N THR A 302 -20.01 -6.60 -21.47
CA THR A 302 -18.53 -6.64 -21.39
C THR A 302 -17.97 -5.43 -20.63
N ALA A 303 -16.74 -5.55 -20.12
CA ALA A 303 -16.06 -4.52 -19.30
C ALA A 303 -16.04 -3.10 -19.93
N ALA A 304 -16.10 -2.99 -21.26
CA ALA A 304 -16.23 -1.72 -21.96
C ALA A 304 -17.48 -0.90 -21.55
N ALA A 305 -18.57 -1.56 -21.14
CA ALA A 305 -19.78 -0.88 -20.68
C ALA A 305 -19.59 -0.18 -19.32
N ALA A 306 -18.76 -0.73 -18.43
CA ALA A 306 -18.43 -0.10 -17.14
C ALA A 306 -17.57 1.16 -17.34
N ALA A 307 -16.58 1.11 -18.25
CA ALA A 307 -15.77 2.27 -18.62
C ALA A 307 -16.62 3.41 -19.24
N ALA A 308 -17.59 3.07 -20.09
CA ALA A 308 -18.51 4.05 -20.67
C ALA A 308 -19.40 4.73 -19.61
N ALA A 309 -19.87 3.98 -18.60
CA ALA A 309 -20.67 4.53 -17.50
C ALA A 309 -19.88 5.55 -16.66
N ALA A 310 -18.59 5.30 -16.39
CA ALA A 310 -17.73 6.24 -15.67
C ALA A 310 -17.50 7.55 -16.45
N SER A 311 -17.38 7.49 -17.78
CA SER A 311 -17.12 8.69 -18.61
C SER A 311 -18.25 9.72 -18.62
N ASN A 312 -19.50 9.29 -18.35
CA ASN A 312 -20.70 10.15 -18.39
C ASN A 312 -20.91 11.01 -17.13
N ALA A 313 -20.03 10.95 -16.12
CA ALA A 313 -20.13 11.75 -14.91
C ALA A 313 -19.60 13.20 -15.06
N THR A 314 -19.18 13.61 -16.26
CA THR A 314 -18.44 14.86 -16.52
C THR A 314 -19.28 16.14 -16.66
N SER A 315 -20.59 16.11 -16.38
CA SER A 315 -21.45 17.31 -16.46
C SER A 315 -22.30 17.55 -15.21
N GLY A 316 -21.88 18.54 -14.41
CA GLY A 316 -22.77 19.30 -13.52
C GLY A 316 -22.81 18.84 -12.07
N ASN A 317 -22.19 19.66 -11.22
CA ASN A 317 -22.53 19.96 -9.82
C ASN A 317 -23.63 19.10 -9.16
N ALA A 318 -23.27 17.88 -8.78
CA ALA A 318 -24.12 16.98 -8.01
C ALA A 318 -23.32 16.39 -6.85
N THR A 319 -23.78 16.59 -5.63
CA THR A 319 -23.33 15.85 -4.45
C THR A 319 -23.82 14.40 -4.55
N GLN A 320 -23.22 13.60 -5.43
CA GLN A 320 -23.42 12.16 -5.41
C GLN A 320 -22.81 11.62 -4.11
N ALA A 321 -23.61 10.90 -3.33
CA ALA A 321 -23.08 10.07 -2.28
C ALA A 321 -22.11 9.07 -2.91
N ALA A 322 -20.94 8.90 -2.31
CA ALA A 322 -19.92 8.00 -2.84
C ALA A 322 -20.50 6.57 -3.03
N PRO A 323 -20.12 5.88 -4.13
CA PRO A 323 -20.56 4.51 -4.34
C PRO A 323 -20.17 3.64 -3.14
N ALA A 324 -21.06 2.76 -2.71
CA ALA A 324 -20.85 1.95 -1.51
C ALA A 324 -19.69 0.95 -1.72
N CYS A 325 -18.49 1.35 -1.29
CA CYS A 325 -17.27 0.57 -1.38
C CYS A 325 -17.37 -0.73 -0.56
N SER A 326 -17.71 -1.82 -1.25
CA SER A 326 -17.63 -3.17 -0.69
C SER A 326 -16.99 -4.11 -1.72
N LEU A 327 -15.67 -4.25 -1.64
CA LEU A 327 -15.03 -5.49 -2.10
C LEU A 327 -15.55 -6.62 -1.21
N SER A 328 -16.55 -7.36 -1.68
CA SER A 328 -16.86 -8.65 -1.06
C SER A 328 -15.65 -9.57 -1.22
N SER A 329 -15.45 -10.51 -0.28
CA SER A 329 -14.36 -11.50 -0.39
C SER A 329 -14.50 -12.43 -1.61
N ALA A 330 -15.68 -12.45 -2.26
CA ALA A 330 -15.92 -13.14 -3.53
C ALA A 330 -15.65 -12.26 -4.78
N ALA A 331 -15.32 -10.98 -4.58
CA ALA A 331 -15.08 -9.99 -5.65
C ALA A 331 -13.60 -9.66 -5.85
N VAL A 332 -12.67 -10.42 -5.26
CA VAL A 332 -11.28 -10.43 -5.74
C VAL A 332 -11.31 -11.15 -7.09
N GLY A 333 -11.43 -10.36 -8.17
CA GLY A 333 -11.32 -10.83 -9.56
C GLY A 333 -9.91 -11.33 -9.88
N LYS A 334 -9.48 -11.30 -11.15
CA LYS A 334 -8.04 -11.44 -11.41
C LYS A 334 -7.41 -10.16 -10.85
N PRO A 335 -6.46 -10.20 -9.88
CA PRO A 335 -5.99 -8.96 -9.26
C PRO A 335 -5.35 -7.99 -10.26
N ALA A 336 -4.81 -8.51 -11.38
CA ALA A 336 -4.36 -7.73 -12.53
C ALA A 336 -5.41 -6.75 -13.09
N ASP A 337 -6.71 -7.04 -12.97
CA ASP A 337 -7.81 -6.19 -13.46
C ASP A 337 -7.91 -4.85 -12.69
N TYR A 338 -7.26 -4.73 -11.52
CA TYR A 338 -7.20 -3.52 -10.68
C TYR A 338 -5.90 -2.71 -10.84
N TYR A 339 -4.93 -3.23 -11.61
CA TYR A 339 -3.67 -2.54 -11.84
C TYR A 339 -3.62 -1.91 -13.22
N HIS A 340 -3.13 -0.67 -13.27
CA HIS A 340 -2.75 0.00 -14.49
C HIS A 340 -1.37 -0.46 -14.93
N ASP A 341 -1.19 -0.62 -16.24
CA ASP A 341 0.12 -0.86 -16.85
C ASP A 341 1.08 0.33 -16.66
N ARG A 342 2.35 0.12 -17.00
CA ARG A 342 3.42 1.11 -16.90
C ARG A 342 3.09 2.43 -17.63
N ASP A 343 2.51 2.37 -18.83
CA ASP A 343 2.37 3.52 -19.71
C ASP A 343 1.16 4.38 -19.34
N ALA A 344 0.08 3.75 -18.88
CA ALA A 344 -1.05 4.41 -18.22
C ALA A 344 -0.60 5.08 -16.91
N THR A 345 0.22 4.39 -16.11
CA THR A 345 0.75 4.95 -14.85
C THR A 345 1.71 6.11 -15.09
N LEU A 346 2.51 6.08 -16.16
CA LEU A 346 3.34 7.22 -16.56
C LEU A 346 2.48 8.48 -16.81
N GLN A 347 1.27 8.34 -17.34
CA GLN A 347 0.36 9.49 -17.49
C GLN A 347 -0.22 9.95 -16.14
N VAL A 348 -0.42 9.06 -15.17
CA VAL A 348 -0.79 9.45 -13.79
C VAL A 348 0.33 10.31 -13.21
N ILE A 349 1.57 9.80 -13.14
CA ILE A 349 2.71 10.53 -12.56
C ILE A 349 2.90 11.90 -13.21
N ARG A 350 2.79 12.00 -14.54
CA ARG A 350 2.90 13.28 -15.26
C ARG A 350 1.81 14.30 -14.89
N ARG A 351 0.56 13.87 -14.66
CA ARG A 351 -0.51 14.78 -14.18
C ARG A 351 -0.20 15.27 -12.77
N HIS A 352 0.13 14.37 -11.85
CA HIS A 352 0.49 14.73 -10.48
C HIS A 352 1.76 15.60 -10.39
N GLN A 353 2.70 15.50 -11.34
CA GLN A 353 3.82 16.44 -11.47
C GLN A 353 3.36 17.81 -11.99
N GLN A 354 2.47 17.86 -12.99
CA GLN A 354 1.90 19.12 -13.48
C GLN A 354 1.08 19.85 -12.41
N ASP A 355 0.32 19.11 -11.59
CA ASP A 355 -0.37 19.62 -10.42
C ASP A 355 0.60 20.23 -9.38
N TYR A 356 1.73 19.57 -9.13
CA TYR A 356 2.79 20.09 -8.26
C TYR A 356 3.43 21.38 -8.83
N GLU A 357 3.74 21.42 -10.13
CA GLU A 357 4.24 22.63 -10.80
C GLU A 357 3.22 23.78 -10.74
N TRP A 358 1.94 23.47 -10.91
CA TRP A 358 0.84 24.43 -10.78
C TRP A 358 0.67 24.95 -9.34
N LEU A 359 0.87 24.10 -8.33
CA LEU A 359 0.91 24.47 -6.92
C LEU A 359 2.09 25.41 -6.63
N LEU A 360 3.30 25.08 -7.10
CA LEU A 360 4.51 25.91 -6.92
C LEU A 360 4.39 27.29 -7.58
N ALA A 361 3.65 27.41 -8.68
CA ALA A 361 3.36 28.69 -9.33
C ALA A 361 2.42 29.61 -8.50
N GLY A 362 1.96 29.17 -7.33
CA GLY A 362 1.13 29.97 -6.42
C GLY A 362 -0.34 30.05 -6.84
N ASN A 363 -0.78 29.21 -7.79
CA ASN A 363 -2.13 29.25 -8.35
C ASN A 363 -3.23 28.77 -7.38
N CYS A 364 -2.86 28.08 -6.29
CA CYS A 364 -3.82 27.52 -5.36
C CYS A 364 -4.15 28.45 -4.16
N GLY A 365 -5.35 29.02 -4.16
CA GLY A 365 -5.85 29.87 -3.08
C GLY A 365 -6.61 29.15 -1.95
N SER A 366 -6.80 27.83 -2.03
CA SER A 366 -7.63 27.07 -1.08
C SER A 366 -6.97 26.89 0.29
N LYS A 367 -7.75 26.46 1.30
CA LYS A 367 -7.19 26.18 2.64
C LYS A 367 -6.19 25.01 2.59
N ALA A 368 -6.53 23.94 1.88
CA ALA A 368 -5.68 22.76 1.73
C ALA A 368 -4.27 23.14 1.28
N CYS A 369 -4.15 23.98 0.24
CA CYS A 369 -2.87 24.45 -0.27
C CYS A 369 -2.14 25.44 0.66
N LYS A 370 -2.87 26.25 1.45
CA LYS A 370 -2.27 27.19 2.42
C LYS A 370 -1.61 26.46 3.58
N ASP A 371 -2.18 25.32 3.98
CA ASP A 371 -1.66 24.47 5.05
C ASP A 371 -0.41 23.67 4.62
N LEU A 372 -0.22 23.42 3.32
CA LEU A 372 1.00 22.82 2.78
C LEU A 372 2.21 23.73 2.99
N TRP A 373 3.35 23.14 3.35
CA TRP A 373 4.63 23.84 3.34
C TRP A 373 5.32 23.67 1.98
N TRP A 374 5.84 24.77 1.41
CA TRP A 374 6.41 24.83 0.06
C TRP A 374 7.73 25.63 0.04
N PRO A 375 8.59 25.47 -0.98
CA PRO A 375 9.96 26.00 -0.96
C PRO A 375 10.10 27.50 -0.74
N ALA A 376 9.17 28.36 -1.19
CA ALA A 376 9.29 29.79 -0.93
C ALA A 376 8.88 30.22 0.49
N LYS A 377 8.21 29.36 1.27
CA LYS A 377 8.09 29.53 2.74
C LYS A 377 9.43 29.30 3.46
N LYS A 378 10.55 29.02 2.77
CA LYS A 378 11.88 28.89 3.41
C LYS A 378 12.40 30.19 4.04
N SER A 379 11.90 31.36 3.61
CA SER A 379 12.25 32.68 4.16
C SER A 379 11.39 33.14 5.34
N GLU A 380 10.28 32.44 5.61
CA GLU A 380 9.52 32.53 6.87
C GLU A 380 10.23 31.74 7.98
#